data_AF-A0A5E8H9E1-F1
#
_entry.id   AF-A0A5E8H9E1-F1
#
_cell.length_a   1.000
_cell.length_b   1.000
_cell.length_c   1.000
_cell.angle_alpha   90.00
_cell.angle_beta   90.00
_cell.angle_gamma   90.00
#
_symmetry.space_group_name_H-M   'P 1'
#
loop_
_entity.id
_entity.type
_entity.pdbx_description
1 polymer ?
#
loop_
_entity_poly.entity_id
_entity_poly.type
_entity_poly.pdbx_seq_one_letter_code
_entity_poly.pdbx_strand_id
1 'polypeptide(L)'
;MDHPLANHPNFIEASAGTGKTHLIMQMLGEVMIHDVTNHTKENRLLQFLVLTFTEKAAGELKARLKLKILELYENGKHPEYYHYLRDLDQVTISTIHGFCNMVLTEYPVETQNNPNVKLTSNEELIRKTFYDLKRSQWEGRDKESLANDILISNLKKKEDLVVSTTSKLLADTKDYAFPTFVSLEECIQNANKSQVSGELISICEALKGPTGEAITAQGNKGSIPQWIDNWKSLESFANAIQNEDIKTVARELKRISKLNRSLGKDVKGTGFDYFLLKGSTIVKNLDAASIVLQGKIDSVVHSLKEVFPLAQLDYDGSIFLQNTVFELKAKTKSTIEKGEYLTYDQMILKVYDAIVRNPNQILVQSLRERFQVCILDEFQDTDKNQYQIFKT
;
A
#
# COMPACT_ATOMS: atom_id res chain seq x y z
N MET A 1 -22.11 -39.49 21.85
CA MET A 1 -20.77 -40.09 21.75
C MET A 1 -20.02 -39.71 23.01
N ASP A 2 -19.55 -40.67 23.81
CA ASP A 2 -18.56 -40.40 24.84
C ASP A 2 -17.21 -40.13 24.16
N HIS A 3 -17.03 -38.90 23.67
CA HIS A 3 -15.73 -38.46 23.18
C HIS A 3 -14.91 -38.02 24.40
N PRO A 4 -13.65 -38.46 24.58
CA PRO A 4 -12.84 -38.13 25.76
C PRO A 4 -12.62 -36.63 25.92
N LEU A 5 -12.74 -35.86 24.84
CA LEU A 5 -12.68 -34.39 24.86
C LEU A 5 -14.04 -33.68 25.00
N ALA A 6 -15.16 -34.38 25.16
CA ALA A 6 -16.49 -33.77 25.25
C ALA A 6 -16.65 -32.83 26.45
N ASN A 7 -15.88 -33.06 27.52
CA ASN A 7 -15.88 -32.23 28.74
C ASN A 7 -14.76 -31.19 28.77
N HIS A 8 -13.90 -31.14 27.74
CA HIS A 8 -12.85 -30.13 27.66
C HIS A 8 -13.42 -28.78 27.22
N PRO A 9 -12.91 -27.66 27.75
CA PRO A 9 -13.36 -26.33 27.34
C PRO A 9 -13.04 -26.09 25.85
N ASN A 10 -14.04 -25.66 25.09
CA ASN A 10 -13.90 -25.32 23.66
C ASN A 10 -12.96 -24.13 23.40
N PHE A 11 -12.66 -23.34 24.43
CA PHE A 11 -11.73 -22.22 24.38
C PHE A 11 -10.82 -22.27 25.59
N ILE A 12 -9.51 -22.30 25.34
CA ILE A 12 -8.48 -22.29 26.38
C ILE A 12 -7.64 -21.04 26.17
N GLU A 13 -7.92 -20.00 26.96
CA GLU A 13 -7.09 -18.81 27.01
C GLU A 13 -5.89 -19.08 27.90
N ALA A 14 -4.68 -18.99 27.35
CA ALA A 14 -3.46 -19.15 28.15
C ALA A 14 -2.36 -18.20 27.66
N SER A 15 -1.71 -17.51 28.59
CA SER A 15 -0.64 -16.54 28.31
C SER A 15 0.65 -17.22 27.80
N ALA A 16 1.63 -16.43 27.36
CA ALA A 16 2.94 -16.98 26.96
C ALA A 16 3.58 -17.80 28.10
N GLY A 17 4.12 -18.98 27.79
CA GLY A 17 4.81 -19.84 28.76
C GLY A 17 3.91 -20.66 29.71
N THR A 18 2.58 -20.64 29.53
CA THR A 18 1.62 -21.31 30.44
C THR A 18 1.35 -22.79 30.14
N GLY A 19 2.09 -23.40 29.21
CA GLY A 19 1.97 -24.84 28.94
C GLY A 19 0.87 -25.23 27.94
N LYS A 20 0.39 -24.33 27.08
CA LYS A 20 -0.59 -24.64 26.00
C LYS A 20 -0.23 -25.88 25.20
N THR A 21 1.01 -25.94 24.71
CA THR A 21 1.53 -27.09 23.97
C THR A 21 1.53 -28.36 24.81
N HIS A 22 1.76 -28.27 26.12
CA HIS A 22 1.70 -29.43 27.03
C HIS A 22 0.26 -29.92 27.17
N LEU A 23 -0.70 -29.00 27.29
CA LEU A 23 -2.13 -29.34 27.35
C LEU A 23 -2.61 -30.00 26.05
N ILE A 24 -2.22 -29.50 24.88
CA ILE A 24 -2.53 -30.17 23.59
C ILE A 24 -2.01 -31.61 23.61
N MET A 25 -0.76 -31.83 24.02
CA MET A 25 -0.19 -33.18 24.12
C MET A 25 -0.91 -34.05 25.16
N GLN A 26 -1.35 -33.46 26.27
CA GLN A 26 -2.14 -34.15 27.28
C GLN A 26 -3.50 -34.59 26.70
N MET A 27 -4.22 -33.70 26.01
CA MET A 27 -5.50 -34.00 25.36
C MET A 27 -5.38 -35.12 24.33
N LEU A 28 -4.36 -35.05 23.45
CA LEU A 28 -4.10 -36.12 22.48
C LEU A 28 -3.72 -37.43 23.19
N GLY A 29 -2.98 -37.36 24.30
CA GLY A 29 -2.68 -38.50 25.15
C GLY A 29 -3.91 -39.15 25.77
N GLU A 30 -4.82 -38.34 26.33
CA GLU A 30 -6.09 -38.80 26.90
C GLU A 30 -6.96 -39.52 25.86
N VAL A 31 -6.99 -39.03 24.61
CA VAL A 31 -7.67 -39.71 23.50
C VAL A 31 -7.06 -41.09 23.25
N MET A 32 -5.73 -41.17 23.11
CA MET A 32 -5.03 -42.45 22.87
C MET A 32 -5.26 -43.45 24.00
N ILE A 33 -5.15 -43.02 25.25
CA ILE A 33 -5.37 -43.86 26.44
C ILE A 33 -6.80 -44.36 26.48
N HIS A 34 -7.77 -43.48 26.22
CA HIS A 34 -9.18 -43.83 26.19
C HIS A 34 -9.49 -44.86 25.10
N ASP A 35 -8.97 -44.65 23.88
CA ASP A 35 -9.19 -45.53 22.75
C ASP A 35 -8.59 -46.92 23.02
N VAL A 36 -7.37 -46.99 23.55
CA VAL A 36 -6.73 -48.24 23.97
C VAL A 36 -7.53 -48.96 25.07
N THR A 37 -7.94 -48.24 26.11
CA THR A 37 -8.68 -48.79 27.26
C THR A 37 -10.04 -49.38 26.81
N ASN A 38 -10.68 -48.75 25.83
CA ASN A 38 -11.96 -49.21 25.28
C ASN A 38 -11.81 -50.13 24.06
N HIS A 39 -10.60 -50.62 23.76
CA HIS A 39 -10.32 -51.47 22.60
C HIS A 39 -10.79 -50.91 21.25
N THR A 40 -10.75 -49.58 21.11
CA THR A 40 -11.03 -48.90 19.84
C THR A 40 -9.85 -49.12 18.89
N LYS A 41 -10.11 -49.74 17.73
CA LYS A 41 -9.07 -50.05 16.74
C LYS A 41 -8.72 -48.88 15.82
N GLU A 42 -9.62 -47.91 15.72
CA GLU A 42 -9.44 -46.73 14.87
C GLU A 42 -8.53 -45.72 15.53
N ASN A 43 -7.59 -45.16 14.78
CA ASN A 43 -6.78 -44.05 15.25
C ASN A 43 -7.58 -42.74 15.10
N ARG A 44 -8.25 -42.31 16.17
CA ARG A 44 -9.04 -41.07 16.16
C ARG A 44 -8.20 -39.82 15.98
N LEU A 45 -6.88 -39.85 16.21
CA LEU A 45 -6.02 -38.69 15.95
C LEU A 45 -5.97 -38.31 14.46
N LEU A 46 -6.33 -39.23 13.56
CA LEU A 46 -6.48 -38.92 12.12
C LEU A 46 -7.65 -37.97 11.84
N GLN A 47 -8.58 -37.84 12.79
CA GLN A 47 -9.71 -36.93 12.71
C GLN A 47 -9.45 -35.58 13.39
N PHE A 48 -8.21 -35.34 13.82
CA PHE A 48 -7.80 -34.09 14.45
C PHE A 48 -7.13 -33.17 13.42
N LEU A 49 -7.55 -31.91 13.45
CA LEU A 49 -6.88 -30.79 12.79
C LEU A 49 -6.20 -29.93 13.85
N VAL A 50 -4.87 -29.95 13.92
CA VAL A 50 -4.10 -29.11 14.84
C VAL A 50 -3.40 -28.01 14.06
N LEU A 51 -3.70 -26.76 14.42
CA LEU A 51 -3.26 -25.57 13.71
C LEU A 51 -2.35 -24.71 14.59
N THR A 52 -1.37 -24.08 13.95
CA THR A 52 -0.38 -23.21 14.61
C THR A 52 0.04 -22.07 13.68
N PHE A 53 0.69 -21.04 14.22
CA PHE A 53 1.10 -19.86 13.47
C PHE A 53 2.30 -20.11 12.53
N THR A 54 3.23 -21.02 12.89
CA THR A 54 4.46 -21.24 12.10
C THR A 54 4.72 -22.70 11.76
N GLU A 55 5.36 -22.94 10.61
CA GLU A 55 5.80 -24.28 10.20
C GLU A 55 6.77 -24.91 11.20
N LYS A 56 7.59 -24.08 11.86
CA LYS A 56 8.50 -24.55 12.92
C LYS A 56 7.70 -25.09 14.11
N ALA A 57 6.69 -24.36 14.57
CA ALA A 57 5.83 -24.81 15.67
C ALA A 57 5.02 -26.07 15.30
N ALA A 58 4.58 -26.20 14.05
CA ALA A 58 3.92 -27.42 13.56
C ALA A 58 4.87 -28.62 13.63
N GLY A 59 6.12 -28.45 13.19
CA GLY A 59 7.16 -29.46 13.30
C GLY A 59 7.48 -29.83 14.76
N GLU A 60 7.57 -28.84 15.65
CA GLU A 60 7.78 -29.05 17.08
C GLU A 60 6.62 -29.82 17.73
N LEU A 61 5.37 -29.49 17.40
CA LEU A 61 4.18 -30.21 17.87
C LEU A 61 4.18 -31.68 17.41
N LYS A 62 4.52 -31.93 16.14
CA LYS A 62 4.62 -33.29 15.60
C LYS A 62 5.72 -34.11 16.28
N ALA A 63 6.87 -33.50 16.56
CA ALA A 63 7.95 -34.13 17.32
C ALA A 63 7.52 -34.47 18.76
N ARG A 64 6.78 -33.58 19.43
CA ARG A 64 6.25 -33.83 20.79
C ARG A 64 5.20 -34.94 20.80
N LEU A 65 4.32 -34.99 19.79
CA LEU A 65 3.35 -36.07 19.67
C LEU A 65 4.05 -37.43 19.52
N LYS A 66 5.10 -37.49 18.70
CA LYS A 66 5.94 -38.70 18.58
C LYS A 66 6.50 -39.15 19.93
N LEU A 67 7.08 -38.22 20.69
CA LEU A 67 7.63 -38.53 22.02
C LEU A 67 6.54 -39.01 22.98
N LYS A 68 5.34 -38.41 22.93
CA LYS A 68 4.21 -38.83 23.75
C LYS A 68 3.73 -40.24 23.42
N ILE A 69 3.66 -40.59 22.13
CA ILE A 69 3.33 -41.95 21.69
C ILE A 69 4.38 -42.96 22.16
N LEU A 70 5.67 -42.61 22.05
CA LEU A 70 6.77 -43.48 22.50
C LEU A 70 6.77 -43.69 24.02
N GLU A 71 6.40 -42.67 24.79
CA GLU A 71 6.19 -42.77 26.24
C GLU A 71 5.10 -43.80 26.56
N LEU A 72 3.93 -43.70 25.90
CA LEU A 72 2.80 -44.61 26.10
C LEU A 72 3.08 -46.05 25.62
N TYR A 73 3.84 -46.20 24.53
CA TYR A 73 4.26 -47.50 24.00
C TYR A 73 5.20 -48.27 24.94
N GLU A 74 5.92 -47.55 25.82
CA GLU A 74 6.79 -48.06 26.88
C GLU A 74 7.74 -49.20 26.42
N ASN A 75 8.55 -48.93 25.39
CA ASN A 75 9.49 -49.89 24.78
C ASN A 75 8.86 -51.24 24.34
N GLY A 76 7.58 -51.23 23.94
CA GLY A 76 6.88 -52.40 23.42
C GLY A 76 6.10 -53.19 24.46
N LYS A 77 6.02 -52.71 25.70
CA LYS A 77 5.12 -53.27 26.71
C LYS A 77 3.65 -53.05 26.37
N HIS A 78 3.35 -51.97 25.63
CA HIS A 78 2.01 -51.62 25.17
C HIS A 78 1.94 -51.55 23.63
N PRO A 79 1.96 -52.70 22.94
CA PRO A 79 1.98 -52.76 21.48
C PRO A 79 0.76 -52.12 20.81
N GLU A 80 -0.36 -52.02 21.51
CA GLU A 80 -1.57 -51.30 21.11
C GLU A 80 -1.31 -49.87 20.62
N TYR A 81 -0.32 -49.14 21.17
CA TYR A 81 -0.03 -47.77 20.74
C TYR A 81 0.75 -47.69 19.42
N TYR A 82 1.27 -48.81 18.90
CA TYR A 82 2.11 -48.82 17.71
C TYR A 82 1.41 -48.23 16.47
N HIS A 83 0.08 -48.40 16.35
CA HIS A 83 -0.66 -47.87 15.21
C HIS A 83 -0.63 -46.33 15.17
N TYR A 84 -0.56 -45.65 16.32
CA TYR A 84 -0.42 -44.19 16.36
C TYR A 84 0.95 -43.75 15.85
N LEU A 85 2.01 -44.53 16.10
CA LEU A 85 3.33 -44.25 15.56
C LEU A 85 3.40 -44.50 14.05
N ARG A 86 2.78 -45.59 13.57
CA ARG A 86 2.68 -45.93 12.14
C ARG A 86 1.95 -44.83 11.36
N ASP A 87 0.86 -44.31 11.93
CA ASP A 87 -0.01 -43.34 11.27
C ASP A 87 0.34 -41.88 11.60
N LEU A 88 1.42 -41.65 12.36
CA LEU A 88 1.84 -40.32 12.84
C LEU A 88 1.98 -39.31 11.70
N ASP A 89 2.45 -39.74 10.53
CA ASP A 89 2.63 -38.85 9.40
C ASP A 89 1.33 -38.40 8.73
N GLN A 90 0.23 -39.12 8.97
CA GLN A 90 -1.10 -38.80 8.47
C GLN A 90 -1.89 -37.86 9.40
N VAL A 91 -1.44 -37.69 10.66
CA VAL A 91 -2.06 -36.73 11.60
C VAL A 91 -1.83 -35.31 11.08
N THR A 92 -2.91 -34.54 10.96
CA THR A 92 -2.86 -33.19 10.37
C THR A 92 -2.45 -32.16 11.41
N ILE A 93 -1.16 -31.82 11.42
CA ILE A 93 -0.57 -30.72 12.20
C ILE A 93 0.07 -29.74 11.22
N SER A 94 -0.50 -28.55 11.06
CA SER A 94 -0.06 -27.60 10.04
C SER A 94 -0.26 -26.15 10.47
N THR A 95 0.19 -25.22 9.63
CA THR A 95 -0.29 -23.83 9.69
C THR A 95 -1.69 -23.70 9.08
N ILE A 96 -2.37 -22.58 9.32
CA ILE A 96 -3.62 -22.23 8.61
C ILE A 96 -3.39 -22.17 7.10
N HIS A 97 -2.25 -21.62 6.67
CA HIS A 97 -1.86 -21.60 5.27
C HIS A 97 -1.66 -23.01 4.71
N GLY A 98 -0.97 -23.89 5.44
CA GLY A 98 -0.81 -25.29 5.07
C GLY A 98 -2.15 -26.03 4.92
N PHE A 99 -3.08 -25.79 5.84
CA PHE A 99 -4.45 -26.32 5.74
C PHE A 99 -5.17 -25.81 4.50
N CYS A 100 -5.16 -24.49 4.25
CA CYS A 100 -5.83 -23.93 3.08
C CYS A 100 -5.22 -24.47 1.78
N ASN A 101 -3.89 -24.62 1.73
CA ASN A 101 -3.21 -25.21 0.58
C ASN A 101 -3.65 -26.67 0.35
N MET A 102 -3.74 -27.47 1.42
CA MET A 102 -4.25 -28.83 1.36
C MET A 102 -5.67 -28.87 0.80
N VAL A 103 -6.58 -28.03 1.32
CA VAL A 103 -7.96 -27.95 0.83
C VAL A 103 -8.02 -27.60 -0.67
N LEU A 104 -7.27 -26.58 -1.12
CA LEU A 104 -7.25 -26.18 -2.53
C LEU A 104 -6.62 -27.22 -3.47
N THR A 105 -5.72 -28.05 -2.95
CA THR A 105 -5.02 -29.09 -3.72
C THR A 105 -5.83 -30.38 -3.79
N GLU A 106 -6.46 -30.78 -2.69
CA GLU A 106 -7.23 -32.02 -2.60
C GLU A 106 -8.67 -31.87 -3.14
N TYR A 107 -9.24 -30.66 -3.07
CA TYR A 107 -10.61 -30.36 -3.54
C TYR A 107 -10.61 -29.25 -4.61
N PRO A 108 -9.88 -29.41 -5.74
CA PRO A 108 -9.73 -28.34 -6.73
C PRO A 108 -11.04 -28.02 -7.47
N VAL A 109 -11.94 -29.00 -7.61
CA VAL A 109 -13.23 -28.81 -8.30
C VAL A 109 -14.18 -27.98 -7.43
N GLU A 110 -14.31 -28.35 -6.16
CA GLU A 110 -15.21 -27.71 -5.20
C GLU A 110 -14.78 -26.29 -4.88
N THR A 111 -13.47 -26.05 -4.85
CA THR A 111 -12.85 -24.74 -4.58
C THR A 111 -12.64 -23.89 -5.84
N GLN A 112 -13.00 -24.43 -7.02
CA GLN A 112 -12.71 -23.82 -8.32
C GLN A 112 -11.24 -23.35 -8.41
N ASN A 113 -10.34 -24.18 -7.91
CA ASN A 113 -8.91 -23.92 -7.91
C ASN A 113 -8.28 -24.54 -9.17
N ASN A 114 -7.39 -23.79 -9.81
CA ASN A 114 -6.59 -24.32 -10.91
C ASN A 114 -5.45 -25.17 -10.31
N PRO A 115 -5.38 -26.49 -10.56
CA PRO A 115 -4.32 -27.34 -9.98
C PRO A 115 -2.90 -26.94 -10.42
N ASN A 116 -2.78 -26.23 -11.55
CA ASN A 116 -1.49 -25.77 -12.08
C ASN A 116 -1.13 -24.36 -11.60
N VAL A 117 -1.84 -23.81 -10.62
CA VAL A 117 -1.58 -22.46 -10.11
C VAL A 117 -0.25 -22.41 -9.37
N LYS A 118 0.52 -21.33 -9.59
CA LYS A 118 1.80 -21.14 -8.91
C LYS A 118 1.60 -20.33 -7.62
N LEU A 119 1.88 -20.94 -6.48
CA LEU A 119 1.87 -20.26 -5.18
C LEU A 119 3.03 -19.26 -5.10
N THR A 120 2.75 -18.04 -4.63
CA THR A 120 3.75 -16.97 -4.49
C THR A 120 3.31 -15.97 -3.42
N SER A 121 4.21 -15.10 -2.96
CA SER A 121 3.81 -13.96 -2.14
C SER A 121 3.26 -12.80 -2.99
N ASN A 122 2.45 -11.91 -2.39
CA ASN A 122 2.03 -10.67 -3.06
C ASN A 122 3.25 -9.87 -3.54
N GLU A 123 4.29 -9.76 -2.71
CA GLU A 123 5.48 -8.98 -3.02
C GLU A 123 6.22 -9.54 -4.24
N GLU A 124 6.47 -10.85 -4.27
CA GLU A 124 7.12 -11.51 -5.42
C GLU A 124 6.32 -11.33 -6.71
N LEU A 125 5.00 -11.49 -6.64
CA LEU A 125 4.12 -11.31 -7.79
C LEU A 125 4.14 -9.86 -8.31
N ILE A 126 4.08 -8.88 -7.41
CA ILE A 126 4.17 -7.47 -7.76
C ILE A 126 5.55 -7.16 -8.37
N ARG A 127 6.65 -7.65 -7.78
CA ARG A 127 8.00 -7.44 -8.31
C ARG A 127 8.18 -8.06 -9.68
N LYS A 128 7.65 -9.27 -9.90
CA LYS A 128 7.62 -9.90 -11.22
C LYS A 128 6.84 -9.05 -12.22
N THR A 129 5.61 -8.68 -11.86
CA THR A 129 4.75 -7.85 -12.72
C THR A 129 5.41 -6.50 -13.03
N PHE A 130 6.16 -5.94 -12.08
CA PHE A 130 6.90 -4.70 -12.26
C PHE A 130 8.09 -4.87 -13.20
N TYR A 131 8.80 -5.99 -13.10
CA TYR A 131 9.84 -6.34 -14.08
C TYR A 131 9.26 -6.45 -15.49
N ASP A 132 8.12 -7.14 -15.64
CA ASP A 132 7.44 -7.31 -16.92
C ASP A 132 6.94 -5.97 -17.47
N LEU A 133 6.40 -5.10 -16.60
CA LEU A 133 5.99 -3.72 -16.92
C LEU A 133 7.17 -2.92 -17.51
N LYS A 134 8.31 -2.91 -16.81
CA LYS A 134 9.54 -2.22 -17.24
C LYS A 134 10.07 -2.73 -18.58
N ARG A 135 9.88 -4.03 -18.86
CA ARG A 135 10.45 -4.69 -20.03
C ARG A 135 9.57 -4.61 -21.28
N SER A 136 8.25 -4.68 -21.14
CA SER A 136 7.34 -4.95 -22.26
C SER A 136 6.25 -3.92 -22.51
N GLN A 137 5.90 -3.08 -21.52
CA GLN A 137 4.69 -2.23 -21.62
C GLN A 137 4.95 -0.74 -21.42
N TRP A 138 6.15 -0.38 -21.00
CA TRP A 138 6.67 0.94 -21.36
C TRP A 138 7.09 1.01 -22.84
N GLU A 139 7.06 -0.11 -23.56
CA GLU A 139 7.09 -0.12 -25.03
C GLU A 139 5.85 0.62 -25.56
N GLY A 140 6.07 1.74 -26.25
CA GLY A 140 5.00 2.61 -26.76
C GLY A 140 5.00 4.01 -26.13
N ARG A 141 5.69 4.20 -25.00
CA ARG A 141 6.03 5.56 -24.54
C ARG A 141 7.21 6.09 -25.34
N ASP A 142 7.25 7.40 -25.52
CA ASP A 142 8.45 8.06 -26.02
C ASP A 142 9.65 7.77 -25.10
N LYS A 143 10.78 7.40 -25.69
CA LYS A 143 11.95 6.91 -24.93
C LYS A 143 12.60 8.03 -24.12
N GLU A 144 12.66 9.24 -24.67
CA GLU A 144 13.29 10.38 -24.00
C GLU A 144 12.41 10.87 -22.84
N SER A 145 11.11 10.99 -23.07
CA SER A 145 10.13 11.33 -22.02
C SER A 145 10.17 10.31 -20.88
N LEU A 146 10.13 9.01 -21.18
CA LEU A 146 10.20 7.97 -20.14
C LEU A 146 11.53 8.00 -19.37
N ALA A 147 12.65 8.22 -20.06
CA ALA A 147 13.95 8.33 -19.40
C ALA A 147 13.97 9.52 -18.43
N ASN A 148 13.42 10.66 -18.83
CA ASN A 148 13.28 11.84 -17.96
C ASN A 148 12.39 11.55 -16.76
N ASP A 149 11.23 10.92 -16.95
CA ASP A 149 10.32 10.55 -15.87
C ASP A 149 10.99 9.62 -14.84
N ILE A 150 11.72 8.60 -15.31
CA ILE A 150 12.45 7.66 -14.44
C ILE A 150 13.55 8.38 -13.63
N LEU A 151 14.26 9.33 -14.26
CA LEU A 151 15.32 10.10 -13.62
C LEU A 151 14.75 11.08 -12.57
N ILE A 152 13.75 11.88 -12.94
CA ILE A 152 13.12 12.89 -12.07
C ILE A 152 12.44 12.21 -10.88
N SER A 153 11.68 11.14 -11.14
CA SER A 153 11.01 10.38 -10.08
C SER A 153 11.97 9.66 -9.13
N ASN A 154 13.22 9.44 -9.58
CA ASN A 154 14.22 8.62 -8.90
C ASN A 154 13.67 7.21 -8.62
N LEU A 155 12.95 6.65 -9.61
CA LEU A 155 12.24 5.38 -9.48
C LEU A 155 13.13 4.26 -8.95
N LYS A 156 14.38 4.17 -9.44
CA LYS A 156 15.32 3.12 -9.06
C LYS A 156 15.56 3.04 -7.54
N LYS A 157 15.54 4.17 -6.83
CA LYS A 157 15.67 4.20 -5.36
C LYS A 157 14.34 4.07 -4.62
N LYS A 158 13.22 4.17 -5.33
CA LYS A 158 11.85 4.13 -4.80
C LYS A 158 11.08 2.87 -5.22
N GLU A 159 11.74 1.85 -5.78
CA GLU A 159 11.05 0.62 -6.22
C GLU A 159 10.34 -0.08 -5.05
N ASP A 160 10.97 -0.17 -3.88
CA ASP A 160 10.34 -0.78 -2.70
C ASP A 160 9.12 0.02 -2.20
N LEU A 161 9.16 1.35 -2.36
CA LEU A 161 8.00 2.19 -2.07
C LEU A 161 6.86 1.91 -3.06
N VAL A 162 7.15 1.77 -4.36
CA VAL A 162 6.16 1.42 -5.38
C VAL A 162 5.56 0.04 -5.11
N VAL A 163 6.38 -0.96 -4.81
CA VAL A 163 5.94 -2.33 -4.52
C VAL A 163 5.07 -2.37 -3.26
N SER A 164 5.54 -1.78 -2.15
CA SER A 164 4.79 -1.76 -0.89
C SER A 164 3.48 -0.95 -0.98
N THR A 165 3.46 0.14 -1.74
CA THR A 165 2.24 0.92 -1.99
C THR A 165 1.26 0.13 -2.85
N THR A 166 1.74 -0.56 -3.88
CA THR A 166 0.90 -1.42 -4.72
C THR A 166 0.28 -2.56 -3.91
N SER A 167 1.06 -3.20 -3.04
CA SER A 167 0.57 -4.25 -2.13
C SER A 167 -0.56 -3.74 -1.25
N LYS A 168 -0.40 -2.57 -0.63
CA LYS A 168 -1.45 -1.92 0.17
C LYS A 168 -2.73 -1.65 -0.63
N LEU A 169 -2.60 -1.21 -1.88
CA LEU A 169 -3.75 -0.96 -2.74
C LEU A 169 -4.44 -2.23 -3.25
N LEU A 170 -3.70 -3.33 -3.39
CA LEU A 170 -4.26 -4.63 -3.76
C LEU A 170 -5.01 -5.28 -2.60
N ALA A 171 -4.54 -5.07 -1.36
CA ALA A 171 -5.20 -5.59 -0.16
C ALA A 171 -6.60 -4.97 0.06
N ASP A 172 -6.89 -3.82 -0.54
CA ASP A 172 -8.19 -3.14 -0.52
C ASP A 172 -8.78 -2.95 0.88
N THR A 173 -7.90 -2.82 1.88
CA THR A 173 -8.27 -2.76 3.30
C THR A 173 -8.73 -1.38 3.75
N LYS A 174 -8.40 -0.33 2.98
CA LYS A 174 -8.65 1.08 3.30
C LYS A 174 -8.81 1.91 2.05
N ASP A 175 -9.62 2.97 2.15
CA ASP A 175 -9.66 4.03 1.15
C ASP A 175 -8.41 4.91 1.28
N TYR A 176 -7.48 4.73 0.34
CA TYR A 176 -6.28 5.55 0.26
C TYR A 176 -6.53 6.80 -0.57
N ALA A 177 -6.41 7.98 0.05
CA ALA A 177 -6.42 9.25 -0.65
C ALA A 177 -5.04 9.54 -1.27
N PHE A 178 -5.01 9.74 -2.59
CA PHE A 178 -3.80 10.17 -3.29
C PHE A 178 -3.82 11.69 -3.46
N PRO A 179 -2.69 12.39 -3.19
CA PRO A 179 -2.59 13.80 -3.49
C PRO A 179 -2.77 14.02 -5.00
N THR A 180 -3.61 14.97 -5.36
CA THR A 180 -3.72 15.47 -6.73
C THR A 180 -2.53 16.36 -7.05
N PHE A 181 -1.79 16.00 -8.09
CA PHE A 181 -0.68 16.76 -8.60
C PHE A 181 -0.98 17.25 -10.02
N VAL A 182 -0.36 18.36 -10.41
CA VAL A 182 -0.43 18.92 -11.77
C VAL A 182 0.98 18.95 -12.34
N SER A 183 1.13 18.58 -13.62
CA SER A 183 2.43 18.58 -14.28
C SER A 183 2.87 20.00 -14.64
N LEU A 184 4.17 20.25 -14.63
CA LEU A 184 4.72 21.54 -15.02
C LEU A 184 4.44 21.85 -16.49
N GLU A 185 4.46 20.83 -17.35
CA GLU A 185 4.16 20.92 -18.77
C GLU A 185 2.73 21.42 -19.00
N GLU A 186 1.75 20.85 -18.30
CA GLU A 186 0.35 21.27 -18.38
C GLU A 186 0.17 22.70 -17.90
N CYS A 187 0.81 23.07 -16.78
CA CYS A 187 0.78 24.44 -16.28
C CYS A 187 1.38 25.45 -17.26
N ILE A 188 2.52 25.14 -17.90
CA ILE A 188 3.16 26.01 -18.90
C ILE A 188 2.25 26.18 -20.12
N GLN A 189 1.65 25.10 -20.62
CA GLN A 189 0.72 25.17 -21.75
C GLN A 189 -0.51 26.01 -21.41
N ASN A 190 -1.06 25.87 -20.20
CA ASN A 190 -2.18 26.67 -19.74
C ASN A 190 -1.79 28.15 -19.58
N ALA A 191 -0.58 28.44 -19.09
CA ALA A 191 -0.04 29.81 -19.00
C ALA A 191 0.07 30.50 -20.36
N ASN A 192 0.51 29.77 -21.39
CA ASN A 192 0.60 30.27 -22.75
C ASN A 192 -0.78 30.51 -23.36
N LYS A 193 -1.74 29.60 -23.13
CA LYS A 193 -3.14 29.78 -23.58
C LYS A 193 -3.81 31.00 -22.94
N SER A 194 -3.56 31.24 -21.66
CA SER A 194 -4.11 32.38 -20.92
C SER A 194 -3.33 33.69 -21.10
N GLN A 195 -2.27 33.70 -21.91
CA GLN A 195 -1.44 34.89 -22.20
C GLN A 195 -0.81 35.56 -20.96
N VAL A 196 -0.66 34.81 -19.85
CA VAL A 196 -0.11 35.33 -18.59
C VAL A 196 1.34 35.80 -18.74
N SER A 197 2.11 35.18 -19.64
CA SER A 197 3.49 35.61 -19.96
C SER A 197 3.52 37.01 -20.58
N GLY A 198 2.56 37.34 -21.45
CA GLY A 198 2.44 38.68 -22.05
C GLY A 198 2.09 39.75 -21.02
N GLU A 199 1.16 39.45 -20.11
CA GLU A 199 0.80 40.36 -19.02
C GLU A 199 1.98 40.60 -18.06
N LEU A 200 2.75 39.54 -17.73
CA LEU A 200 3.97 39.64 -16.94
C LEU A 200 5.00 40.57 -17.59
N ILE A 201 5.27 40.41 -18.89
CA ILE A 201 6.22 41.26 -19.61
C ILE A 201 5.74 42.72 -19.60
N SER A 202 4.45 42.96 -19.88
CA SER A 202 3.88 44.31 -19.86
C SER A 202 4.01 45.01 -18.50
N ILE A 203 3.81 44.26 -17.40
CA ILE A 203 4.00 44.79 -16.04
C ILE A 203 5.48 45.08 -15.78
N CYS A 204 6.38 44.17 -16.16
CA CYS A 204 7.82 44.37 -16.03
C CYS A 204 8.30 45.62 -16.78
N GLU A 205 7.78 45.88 -17.98
CA GLU A 205 8.05 47.10 -18.75
C GLU A 205 7.51 48.35 -18.05
N ALA A 206 6.27 48.33 -17.55
CA ALA A 206 5.69 49.43 -16.80
C ALA A 206 6.49 49.78 -15.54
N LEU A 207 7.04 48.77 -14.86
CA LEU A 207 7.91 48.92 -13.69
C LEU A 207 9.34 49.41 -14.04
N LYS A 208 9.78 49.31 -15.29
CA LYS A 208 11.04 49.95 -15.77
C LYS A 208 10.84 51.42 -16.14
N GLY A 209 9.60 51.84 -16.38
CA GLY A 209 9.24 53.19 -16.79
C GLY A 209 8.94 54.17 -15.64
N PRO A 210 8.32 55.32 -15.95
CA PRO A 210 8.06 56.40 -14.98
C PRO A 210 7.21 55.96 -13.78
N THR A 211 6.29 55.02 -13.98
CA THR A 211 5.44 54.46 -12.91
C THR A 211 6.28 53.68 -11.89
N GLY A 212 7.28 52.92 -12.34
CA GLY A 212 8.21 52.23 -11.45
C GLY A 212 9.12 53.18 -10.67
N GLU A 213 9.57 54.27 -11.30
CA GLU A 213 10.34 55.33 -10.63
C GLU A 213 9.50 56.01 -9.54
N ALA A 214 8.23 56.33 -9.83
CA ALA A 214 7.29 56.88 -8.85
C ALA A 214 7.04 55.93 -7.67
N ILE A 215 6.92 54.62 -7.94
CA ILE A 215 6.81 53.58 -6.90
C ILE A 215 8.10 53.48 -6.06
N THR A 216 9.27 53.59 -6.69
CA THR A 216 10.57 53.55 -6.00
C THR A 216 10.75 54.75 -5.07
N ALA A 217 10.35 55.94 -5.51
CA ALA A 217 10.50 57.18 -4.78
C ALA A 217 9.66 57.23 -3.48
N GLN A 218 8.55 56.50 -3.41
CA GLN A 218 7.60 56.60 -2.29
C GLN A 218 7.86 55.64 -1.12
N GLY A 219 8.64 54.57 -1.28
CA GLY A 219 8.72 53.53 -0.25
C GLY A 219 9.99 53.43 0.56
N ASN A 220 10.06 52.34 1.33
CA ASN A 220 11.15 52.11 2.25
C ASN A 220 12.43 51.68 1.50
N LYS A 221 13.56 52.33 1.79
CA LYS A 221 14.84 52.19 1.06
C LYS A 221 15.37 50.76 0.95
N GLY A 222 14.92 49.83 1.79
CA GLY A 222 15.28 48.40 1.71
C GLY A 222 14.27 47.52 0.96
N SER A 223 12.97 47.68 1.21
CA SER A 223 11.96 46.71 0.75
C SER A 223 11.52 46.90 -0.70
N ILE A 224 11.42 48.15 -1.18
CA ILE A 224 10.98 48.40 -2.57
C ILE A 224 12.02 47.95 -3.60
N PRO A 225 13.32 48.29 -3.46
CA PRO A 225 14.32 47.85 -4.44
C PRO A 225 14.35 46.33 -4.60
N GLN A 226 14.24 45.59 -3.48
CA GLN A 226 14.18 44.13 -3.50
C GLN A 226 12.90 43.59 -4.17
N TRP A 227 11.76 44.25 -3.96
CA TRP A 227 10.51 43.89 -4.62
C TRP A 227 10.56 44.13 -6.13
N ILE A 228 11.14 45.27 -6.57
CA ILE A 228 11.35 45.58 -7.99
C ILE A 228 12.32 44.57 -8.63
N ASP A 229 13.40 44.23 -7.95
CA ASP A 229 14.37 43.24 -8.45
C ASP A 229 13.73 41.86 -8.64
N ASN A 230 12.89 41.44 -7.68
CA ASN A 230 12.09 40.23 -7.83
C ASN A 230 11.11 40.32 -9.00
N TRP A 231 10.49 41.48 -9.28
CA TRP A 231 9.68 41.66 -10.49
C TRP A 231 10.50 41.53 -11.77
N LYS A 232 11.70 42.12 -11.83
CA LYS A 232 12.60 41.99 -12.99
C LYS A 232 12.94 40.53 -13.28
N SER A 233 13.13 39.70 -12.25
CA SER A 233 13.37 38.27 -12.45
C SER A 233 12.19 37.52 -13.08
N LEU A 234 10.95 38.04 -13.00
CA LEU A 234 9.79 37.46 -13.66
C LEU A 234 9.79 37.66 -15.19
N GLU A 235 10.63 38.55 -15.73
CA GLU A 235 10.82 38.67 -17.18
C GLU A 235 11.47 37.41 -17.76
N SER A 236 12.50 36.90 -17.08
CA SER A 236 13.12 35.60 -17.41
C SER A 236 12.12 34.45 -17.28
N PHE A 237 11.27 34.49 -16.25
CA PHE A 237 10.21 33.50 -16.04
C PHE A 237 9.17 33.52 -17.17
N ALA A 238 8.70 34.70 -17.58
CA ALA A 238 7.75 34.86 -18.67
C ALA A 238 8.32 34.37 -20.01
N ASN A 239 9.58 34.70 -20.30
CA ASN A 239 10.28 34.19 -21.48
C ASN A 239 10.46 32.67 -21.43
N ALA A 240 10.75 32.11 -20.26
CA ALA A 240 10.85 30.65 -20.10
C ALA A 240 9.50 29.95 -20.33
N ILE A 241 8.38 30.55 -19.89
CA ILE A 241 7.03 30.05 -20.18
C ILE A 241 6.77 30.06 -21.70
N GLN A 242 7.08 31.16 -22.40
CA GLN A 242 6.85 31.27 -23.85
C GLN A 242 7.67 30.27 -24.66
N ASN A 243 8.90 29.97 -24.22
CA ASN A 243 9.80 29.03 -24.88
C ASN A 243 9.64 27.58 -24.39
N GLU A 244 8.67 27.31 -23.50
CA GLU A 244 8.45 26.00 -22.88
C GLU A 244 9.70 25.43 -22.18
N ASP A 245 10.55 26.29 -21.61
CA ASP A 245 11.73 25.89 -20.84
C ASP A 245 11.34 25.47 -19.42
N ILE A 246 10.95 24.20 -19.30
CA ILE A 246 10.51 23.55 -18.04
C ILE A 246 11.57 23.71 -16.93
N LYS A 247 12.87 23.63 -17.25
CA LYS A 247 13.94 23.70 -16.24
C LYS A 247 14.02 25.08 -15.61
N THR A 248 13.93 26.13 -16.42
CA THR A 248 13.94 27.50 -15.92
C THR A 248 12.64 27.84 -15.18
N VAL A 249 11.48 27.43 -15.71
CA VAL A 249 10.18 27.59 -15.03
C VAL A 249 10.20 26.92 -13.65
N ALA A 250 10.63 25.65 -13.56
CA ALA A 250 10.69 24.92 -12.29
C ALA A 250 11.61 25.60 -11.26
N ARG A 251 12.77 26.09 -11.70
CA ARG A 251 13.73 26.81 -10.86
C ARG A 251 13.12 28.10 -10.30
N GLU A 252 12.46 28.88 -11.15
CA GLU A 252 11.80 30.12 -10.72
C GLU A 252 10.61 29.85 -9.80
N LEU A 253 9.77 28.85 -10.08
CA LEU A 253 8.66 28.49 -9.19
C LEU A 253 9.16 28.02 -7.81
N LYS A 254 10.28 27.27 -7.76
CA LYS A 254 10.95 26.89 -6.50
C LYS A 254 11.55 28.08 -5.76
N ARG A 255 11.95 29.14 -6.46
CA ARG A 255 12.40 30.41 -5.86
C ARG A 255 11.22 31.21 -5.33
N ILE A 256 10.19 31.37 -6.15
CA ILE A 256 8.95 32.11 -5.83
C ILE A 256 8.26 31.52 -4.61
N SER A 257 8.16 30.19 -4.52
CA SER A 257 7.52 29.52 -3.37
C SER A 257 8.19 29.81 -2.02
N LYS A 258 9.46 30.25 -2.03
CA LYS A 258 10.21 30.66 -0.83
C LYS A 258 10.09 32.15 -0.50
N LEU A 259 9.59 32.96 -1.44
CA LEU A 259 9.40 34.39 -1.21
C LEU A 259 8.29 34.62 -0.18
N ASN A 260 8.57 35.53 0.75
CA ASN A 260 7.60 35.96 1.73
C ASN A 260 7.83 37.42 2.12
N ARG A 261 6.75 38.14 2.45
CA ARG A 261 6.81 39.46 3.07
C ARG A 261 5.51 39.82 3.78
N SER A 262 5.55 40.86 4.62
CA SER A 262 4.34 41.46 5.21
C SER A 262 3.59 42.30 4.17
N LEU A 263 2.27 42.09 4.09
CA LEU A 263 1.31 42.86 3.29
C LEU A 263 0.43 43.79 4.15
N GLY A 264 0.69 43.88 5.46
CA GLY A 264 -0.14 44.61 6.42
C GLY A 264 0.13 44.17 7.85
N LYS A 265 -0.62 44.72 8.83
CA LYS A 265 -0.36 44.50 10.26
C LYS A 265 -0.30 43.03 10.69
N ASP A 266 -1.00 42.12 10.01
CA ASP A 266 -0.98 40.67 10.32
C ASP A 266 -1.09 39.76 9.08
N VAL A 267 -0.84 40.30 7.89
CA VAL A 267 -0.97 39.53 6.63
C VAL A 267 0.42 39.26 6.07
N LYS A 268 0.76 37.97 5.85
CA LYS A 268 1.97 37.57 5.13
C LYS A 268 1.59 37.13 3.72
N GLY A 269 2.21 37.75 2.72
CA GLY A 269 2.16 37.28 1.34
C GLY A 269 3.26 36.25 1.12
N THR A 270 2.91 35.06 0.67
CA THR A 270 3.84 33.96 0.33
C THR A 270 3.67 33.59 -1.14
N GLY A 271 4.71 33.06 -1.78
CA GLY A 271 4.63 32.67 -3.18
C GLY A 271 4.32 33.87 -4.08
N PHE A 272 3.30 33.73 -4.94
CA PHE A 272 2.86 34.82 -5.83
C PHE A 272 2.30 36.04 -5.08
N ASP A 273 1.79 35.91 -3.85
CA ASP A 273 1.32 37.05 -3.06
C ASP A 273 2.44 38.02 -2.69
N TYR A 274 3.70 37.56 -2.76
CA TYR A 274 4.85 38.45 -2.64
C TYR A 274 4.80 39.58 -3.67
N PHE A 275 4.25 39.38 -4.86
CA PHE A 275 4.31 40.36 -5.94
C PHE A 275 3.22 41.43 -5.89
N LEU A 276 2.18 41.29 -5.06
CA LEU A 276 1.07 42.24 -4.97
C LEU A 276 1.55 43.66 -4.64
N LEU A 277 1.04 44.72 -5.27
CA LEU A 277 1.42 46.08 -4.86
C LEU A 277 0.63 46.50 -3.59
N LYS A 278 0.94 45.89 -2.44
CA LYS A 278 0.24 46.04 -1.14
C LYS A 278 1.24 46.05 0.03
N GLY A 279 0.77 46.56 1.18
CA GLY A 279 1.52 46.61 2.43
C GLY A 279 2.20 47.96 2.71
N SER A 280 2.31 48.30 3.99
CA SER A 280 2.78 49.60 4.49
C SER A 280 4.24 49.94 4.13
N THR A 281 5.02 48.95 3.69
CA THR A 281 6.42 49.11 3.27
C THR A 281 6.58 49.44 1.78
N ILE A 282 5.59 49.09 0.95
CA ILE A 282 5.63 49.26 -0.52
C ILE A 282 4.60 50.30 -0.99
N VAL A 283 3.45 50.41 -0.34
CA VAL A 283 2.39 51.36 -0.70
C VAL A 283 2.30 52.45 0.35
N LYS A 284 2.65 53.69 -0.04
CA LYS A 284 2.44 54.88 0.81
C LYS A 284 1.50 55.89 0.16
N ASN A 285 1.75 56.27 -1.09
CA ASN A 285 0.94 57.22 -1.86
C ASN A 285 0.98 56.83 -3.35
N LEU A 286 -0.01 56.05 -3.81
CA LEU A 286 -0.10 55.64 -5.23
C LEU A 286 -0.73 56.76 -6.05
N ASP A 287 -0.08 57.14 -7.14
CA ASP A 287 -0.67 58.00 -8.17
C ASP A 287 -1.67 57.22 -9.05
N ALA A 288 -2.41 57.92 -9.90
CA ALA A 288 -3.42 57.29 -10.76
C ALA A 288 -2.83 56.17 -11.65
N ALA A 289 -1.60 56.35 -12.16
CA ALA A 289 -0.92 55.34 -12.96
C ALA A 289 -0.54 54.10 -12.15
N SER A 290 -0.08 54.28 -10.91
CA SER A 290 0.27 53.17 -10.01
C SER A 290 -0.96 52.40 -9.52
N ILE A 291 -2.12 53.05 -9.42
CA ILE A 291 -3.40 52.38 -9.11
C ILE A 291 -3.83 51.46 -10.27
N VAL A 292 -3.71 51.92 -11.52
CA VAL A 292 -3.99 51.09 -12.69
C VAL A 292 -3.03 49.89 -12.74
N LEU A 293 -1.74 50.12 -12.46
CA LEU A 293 -0.74 49.05 -12.40
C LEU A 293 -1.02 48.05 -11.27
N GLN A 294 -1.48 48.53 -10.11
CA GLN A 294 -1.90 47.67 -8.99
C GLN A 294 -3.03 46.73 -9.41
N GLY A 295 -4.04 47.22 -10.14
CA GLY A 295 -5.14 46.39 -10.66
C GLY A 295 -4.64 45.31 -11.63
N LYS A 296 -3.70 45.65 -12.52
CA LYS A 296 -3.06 44.67 -13.42
C LYS A 296 -2.25 43.62 -12.65
N ILE A 297 -1.46 44.05 -11.66
CA ILE A 297 -0.69 43.15 -10.80
C ILE A 297 -1.61 42.18 -10.05
N ASP A 298 -2.71 42.68 -9.47
CA ASP A 298 -3.67 41.84 -8.74
C ASP A 298 -4.29 40.77 -9.68
N SER A 299 -4.64 41.14 -10.92
CA SER A 299 -5.16 40.21 -11.94
C SER A 299 -4.14 39.14 -12.36
N VAL A 300 -2.90 39.54 -12.63
CA VAL A 300 -1.84 38.62 -13.04
C VAL A 300 -1.48 37.67 -11.91
N VAL A 301 -1.38 38.16 -10.67
CA VAL A 301 -1.10 37.31 -9.51
C VAL A 301 -2.22 36.30 -9.28
N HIS A 302 -3.48 36.69 -9.50
CA HIS A 302 -4.60 35.75 -9.44
C HIS A 302 -4.47 34.66 -10.51
N SER A 303 -4.26 35.06 -11.76
CA SER A 303 -4.09 34.13 -12.89
C SER A 303 -2.90 33.19 -12.69
N LEU A 304 -1.78 33.67 -12.15
CA LEU A 304 -0.61 32.85 -11.84
C LEU A 304 -0.91 31.79 -10.78
N LYS A 305 -1.73 32.10 -9.78
CA LYS A 305 -2.12 31.11 -8.76
C LYS A 305 -3.02 30.03 -9.32
N GLU A 306 -3.91 30.39 -10.25
CA GLU A 306 -4.78 29.42 -10.93
C GLU A 306 -3.98 28.50 -11.85
N VAL A 307 -3.05 29.08 -12.63
CA VAL A 307 -2.24 28.34 -13.59
C VAL A 307 -1.14 27.52 -12.90
N PHE A 308 -0.52 28.06 -11.85
CA PHE A 308 0.57 27.42 -11.12
C PHE A 308 0.19 27.22 -9.64
N PRO A 309 -0.61 26.19 -9.31
CA PRO A 309 -0.95 25.87 -7.94
C PRO A 309 0.29 25.31 -7.21
N LEU A 310 1.09 26.19 -6.60
CA LEU A 310 2.42 25.86 -6.06
C LEU A 310 2.47 24.64 -5.13
N ALA A 311 1.38 24.36 -4.41
CA ALA A 311 1.27 23.22 -3.49
C ALA A 311 0.97 21.87 -4.17
N GLN A 312 0.47 21.89 -5.41
CA GLN A 312 0.08 20.72 -6.20
C GLN A 312 1.03 20.46 -7.37
N LEU A 313 2.02 21.32 -7.61
CA LEU A 313 2.99 21.12 -8.69
C LEU A 313 3.88 19.91 -8.44
N ASP A 314 4.01 19.05 -9.45
CA ASP A 314 4.93 17.93 -9.41
C ASP A 314 6.33 18.35 -9.84
N TYR A 315 7.25 18.42 -8.87
CA TYR A 315 8.67 18.68 -9.13
C TYR A 315 9.54 17.43 -9.15
N ASP A 316 9.04 16.33 -8.58
CA ASP A 316 9.85 15.17 -8.17
C ASP A 316 9.33 13.88 -8.81
N GLY A 317 8.55 13.98 -9.89
CA GLY A 317 8.01 12.86 -10.66
C GLY A 317 7.01 12.02 -9.86
N SER A 318 6.29 12.63 -8.93
CA SER A 318 5.28 11.98 -8.09
C SER A 318 4.10 11.46 -8.92
N ILE A 319 3.68 12.19 -9.97
CA ILE A 319 2.65 11.78 -10.92
C ILE A 319 3.07 10.46 -11.58
N PHE A 320 4.32 10.39 -12.06
CA PHE A 320 4.84 9.18 -12.69
C PHE A 320 4.85 7.98 -11.74
N LEU A 321 5.25 8.16 -10.48
CA LEU A 321 5.22 7.10 -9.47
C LEU A 321 3.79 6.64 -9.16
N GLN A 322 2.85 7.57 -8.98
CA GLN A 322 1.44 7.24 -8.74
C GLN A 322 0.85 6.46 -9.91
N ASN A 323 1.07 6.93 -11.15
CA ASN A 323 0.63 6.23 -12.35
C ASN A 323 1.24 4.83 -12.47
N THR A 324 2.52 4.69 -12.14
CA THR A 324 3.19 3.38 -12.10
C THR A 324 2.54 2.45 -11.09
N VAL A 325 2.21 2.93 -9.89
CA VAL A 325 1.52 2.14 -8.85
C VAL A 325 0.13 1.70 -9.33
N PHE A 326 -0.65 2.60 -9.94
CA PHE A 326 -1.99 2.27 -10.46
C PHE A 326 -1.92 1.24 -11.59
N GLU A 327 -1.00 1.42 -12.54
CA GLU A 327 -0.80 0.47 -13.63
C GLU A 327 -0.34 -0.90 -13.10
N LEU A 328 0.58 -0.90 -12.13
CA LEU A 328 1.08 -2.13 -11.51
C LEU A 328 -0.02 -2.85 -10.72
N LYS A 329 -0.88 -2.12 -9.99
CA LYS A 329 -2.07 -2.68 -9.33
C LYS A 329 -2.98 -3.37 -10.34
N ALA A 330 -3.37 -2.66 -11.40
CA ALA A 330 -4.28 -3.18 -12.41
C ALA A 330 -3.74 -4.45 -13.08
N LYS A 331 -2.44 -4.45 -13.43
CA LYS A 331 -1.79 -5.62 -14.05
C LYS A 331 -1.67 -6.79 -13.10
N THR A 332 -1.23 -6.55 -11.86
CA THR A 332 -1.10 -7.61 -10.86
C THR A 332 -2.46 -8.26 -10.61
N LYS A 333 -3.53 -7.46 -10.51
CA LYS A 333 -4.91 -7.95 -10.40
C LYS A 333 -5.33 -8.79 -11.61
N SER A 334 -5.02 -8.35 -12.83
CA SER A 334 -5.31 -9.13 -14.04
C SER A 334 -4.55 -10.47 -14.07
N THR A 335 -3.27 -10.49 -13.66
CA THR A 335 -2.46 -11.71 -13.57
C THR A 335 -3.03 -12.71 -12.56
N ILE A 336 -3.52 -12.22 -11.43
CA ILE A 336 -4.27 -12.99 -10.43
C ILE A 336 -5.54 -13.58 -11.04
N GLU A 337 -6.36 -12.76 -11.72
CA GLU A 337 -7.66 -13.16 -12.28
C GLU A 337 -7.53 -14.21 -13.39
N LYS A 338 -6.40 -14.21 -14.12
CA LYS A 338 -6.08 -15.27 -15.10
C LYS A 338 -5.82 -16.64 -14.46
N GLY A 339 -5.65 -16.72 -13.14
CA GLY A 339 -5.48 -17.97 -12.41
C GLY A 339 -4.12 -18.64 -12.62
N GLU A 340 -3.10 -17.88 -13.06
CA GLU A 340 -1.72 -18.38 -13.18
C GLU A 340 -0.99 -18.39 -11.83
N TYR A 341 -1.33 -17.44 -10.95
CA TYR A 341 -0.72 -17.28 -9.62
C TYR A 341 -1.79 -17.25 -8.55
N LEU A 342 -1.45 -17.79 -7.38
CA LEU A 342 -2.25 -17.70 -6.18
C LEU A 342 -1.36 -17.15 -5.07
N THR A 343 -1.82 -16.08 -4.41
CA THR A 343 -1.09 -15.52 -3.27
C THR A 343 -1.56 -16.14 -1.96
N TYR A 344 -0.70 -16.11 -0.93
CA TYR A 344 -1.05 -16.67 0.39
C TYR A 344 -2.35 -16.10 0.96
N ASP A 345 -2.59 -14.79 0.80
CA ASP A 345 -3.84 -14.16 1.25
C ASP A 345 -5.06 -14.66 0.44
N GLN A 346 -4.88 -14.85 -0.87
CA GLN A 346 -5.94 -15.34 -1.75
C GLN A 346 -6.28 -16.80 -1.51
N MET A 347 -5.32 -17.59 -1.05
CA MET A 347 -5.55 -18.96 -0.68
C MET A 347 -6.55 -19.05 0.48
N ILE A 348 -6.38 -18.21 1.51
CA ILE A 348 -7.33 -18.12 2.62
C ILE A 348 -8.70 -17.65 2.11
N LEU A 349 -8.73 -16.62 1.27
CA LEU A 349 -9.99 -16.09 0.71
C LEU A 349 -10.74 -17.11 -0.14
N LYS A 350 -10.05 -17.90 -0.99
CA LYS A 350 -10.67 -18.95 -1.79
C LYS A 350 -11.29 -20.04 -0.92
N VAL A 351 -10.59 -20.49 0.11
CA VAL A 351 -11.12 -21.49 1.04
C VAL A 351 -12.30 -20.92 1.84
N TYR A 352 -12.18 -19.69 2.32
CA TYR A 352 -13.29 -18.97 2.97
C TYR A 352 -14.51 -18.85 2.05
N ASP A 353 -14.31 -18.52 0.77
CA ASP A 353 -15.41 -18.39 -0.17
C ASP A 353 -16.09 -19.74 -0.45
N ALA A 354 -15.32 -20.83 -0.55
CA ALA A 354 -15.83 -22.17 -0.83
C ALA A 354 -16.49 -22.87 0.39
N ILE A 355 -16.11 -22.49 1.62
CA ILE A 355 -16.61 -23.11 2.86
C ILE A 355 -17.66 -22.23 3.55
N VAL A 356 -17.50 -20.91 3.52
CA VAL A 356 -18.31 -19.97 4.33
C VAL A 356 -19.25 -19.12 3.49
N ARG A 357 -18.72 -18.39 2.47
CA ARG A 357 -19.52 -17.40 1.72
C ARG A 357 -20.49 -18.08 0.75
N ASN A 358 -19.99 -19.03 -0.03
CA ASN A 358 -20.74 -19.82 -1.01
C ASN A 358 -20.47 -21.30 -0.75
N PRO A 359 -20.98 -21.85 0.37
CA PRO A 359 -20.59 -23.17 0.87
C PRO A 359 -20.89 -24.26 -0.15
N ASN A 360 -19.85 -24.92 -0.63
CA ASN A 360 -19.99 -26.17 -1.37
C ASN A 360 -20.31 -27.29 -0.37
N GLN A 361 -21.54 -27.82 -0.40
CA GLN A 361 -22.02 -28.78 0.59
C GLN A 361 -21.17 -30.07 0.62
N ILE A 362 -20.65 -30.52 -0.52
CA ILE A 362 -19.83 -31.73 -0.62
C ILE A 362 -18.48 -31.50 0.08
N LEU A 363 -17.84 -30.36 -0.20
CA LEU A 363 -16.58 -29.98 0.44
C LEU A 363 -16.74 -29.88 1.96
N VAL A 364 -17.74 -29.12 2.42
CA VAL A 364 -17.99 -28.90 3.84
C VAL A 364 -18.28 -30.22 4.55
N GLN A 365 -19.10 -31.10 3.94
CA GLN A 365 -19.38 -32.41 4.50
C GLN A 365 -18.11 -33.27 4.58
N SER A 366 -17.32 -33.35 3.50
CA SER A 366 -16.07 -34.12 3.47
C SER A 366 -15.07 -33.65 4.54
N LEU A 367 -14.93 -32.33 4.70
CA LEU A 367 -14.05 -31.76 5.73
C LEU A 367 -14.54 -32.04 7.15
N ARG A 368 -15.85 -31.97 7.42
CA ARG A 368 -16.43 -32.29 8.73
C ARG A 368 -16.35 -33.78 9.07
N GLU A 369 -16.49 -34.65 8.07
CA GLU A 369 -16.32 -36.09 8.24
C GLU A 369 -14.86 -36.44 8.54
N ARG A 370 -13.92 -35.77 7.85
CA ARG A 370 -12.48 -35.95 8.06
C ARG A 370 -12.01 -35.35 9.38
N PHE A 371 -12.41 -34.13 9.72
CA PHE A 371 -11.94 -33.39 10.88
C PHE A 371 -13.06 -33.18 11.88
N GLN A 372 -13.10 -34.03 12.92
CA GLN A 372 -14.11 -33.97 13.97
C GLN A 372 -13.69 -33.07 15.14
N VAL A 373 -12.38 -32.85 15.29
CA VAL A 373 -11.81 -31.99 16.33
C VAL A 373 -10.82 -31.03 15.69
N CYS A 374 -11.00 -29.73 15.93
CA CYS A 374 -10.06 -28.70 15.52
C CYS A 374 -9.42 -28.07 16.77
N ILE A 375 -8.09 -28.05 16.82
CA ILE A 375 -7.31 -27.39 17.87
C ILE A 375 -6.54 -26.26 17.20
N LEU A 376 -6.78 -25.03 17.66
CA LEU A 376 -6.11 -23.84 17.15
C LEU A 376 -5.17 -23.29 18.23
N ASP A 377 -3.86 -23.46 18.04
CA ASP A 377 -2.86 -22.80 18.86
C ASP A 377 -2.73 -21.33 18.43
N GLU A 378 -2.52 -20.43 19.39
CA GLU A 378 -2.34 -18.98 19.15
C GLU A 378 -3.54 -18.28 18.45
N PHE A 379 -4.77 -18.53 18.94
CA PHE A 379 -6.02 -17.94 18.45
C PHE A 379 -6.00 -16.40 18.26
N GLN A 380 -5.27 -15.69 19.10
CA GLN A 380 -5.16 -14.22 19.05
C GLN A 380 -4.59 -13.69 17.72
N ASP A 381 -3.82 -14.52 17.00
CA ASP A 381 -3.17 -14.17 15.73
C ASP A 381 -4.03 -14.55 14.50
N THR A 382 -5.28 -14.97 14.72
CA THR A 382 -6.22 -15.43 13.69
C THR A 382 -7.16 -14.31 13.26
N ASP A 383 -7.28 -14.09 11.95
CA ASP A 383 -8.21 -13.08 11.41
C ASP A 383 -9.67 -13.57 11.35
N LYS A 384 -10.60 -12.64 11.07
CA LYS A 384 -12.04 -12.95 11.02
C LYS A 384 -12.39 -14.02 9.98
N ASN A 385 -11.76 -14.00 8.81
CA ASN A 385 -12.06 -14.96 7.74
C ASN A 385 -11.55 -16.35 8.13
N GLN A 386 -10.33 -16.43 8.66
CA GLN A 386 -9.73 -17.66 9.16
C GLN A 386 -10.60 -18.28 10.26
N TYR A 387 -11.08 -17.49 11.23
CA TYR A 387 -11.94 -18.00 12.29
C TYR A 387 -13.25 -18.62 11.77
N GLN A 388 -13.89 -17.99 10.78
CA GLN A 388 -15.14 -18.50 10.23
C GLN A 388 -14.95 -19.82 9.47
N ILE A 389 -13.78 -20.06 8.86
CA ILE A 389 -13.47 -21.34 8.21
C ILE A 389 -13.56 -22.48 9.23
N PHE A 390 -12.94 -22.33 10.40
CA PHE A 390 -12.87 -23.40 11.40
C PHE A 390 -14.09 -23.48 12.32
N LYS A 391 -14.95 -22.46 12.30
CA LYS A 391 -16.25 -22.48 12.99
C LYS A 391 -17.32 -23.21 12.20
N THR A 392 -17.21 -23.22 10.87
CA THR A 392 -18.16 -23.86 9.94
C THR A 392 -17.90 -25.34 9.91
#